data_AF-A0A932U9D4-F1
#
_entry.id   AF-A0A932U9D4-F1
#
_cell.length_a   1.000
_cell.length_b   1.000
_cell.length_c   1.000
_cell.angle_alpha   90.00
_cell.angle_beta   90.00
_cell.angle_gamma   90.00
#
_symmetry.space_group_name_H-M   'P 1'
#
loop_
_entity.id
_entity.type
_entity.pdbx_description
1 polymer ?
#
loop_
_entity_poly.entity_id
_entity_poly.type
_entity_poly.pdbx_seq_one_letter_code
_entity_poly.pdbx_strand_id
1 'polypeptide(L)'
;MGARRFVAATKFDIASARLSAMLLAQIVERGRRLLAAPEDWTGMSSTALRSEGLLFSRLGRWSEAEAAFFQAIDLERAHGFPYNEAHILVPWAELYFQRNEPGDRERGLEKLYQALGIFERCAAKNDVEKALARRVAVG
;
A
#
# COMPACT_ATOMS: atom_id res chain seq x y z
N MET A 1 28.71 24.55 -3.99
CA MET A 1 27.52 23.94 -4.64
C MET A 1 26.89 22.94 -3.67
N GLY A 2 25.86 23.28 -2.89
CA GLY A 2 25.36 22.32 -1.88
C GLY A 2 23.94 22.55 -1.35
N ALA A 3 23.53 23.79 -1.06
CA ALA A 3 22.23 24.02 -0.41
C ALA A 3 21.03 24.05 -1.38
N ARG A 4 21.19 24.53 -2.62
CA ARG A 4 20.08 24.72 -3.57
C ARG A 4 19.54 23.40 -4.16
N ARG A 5 20.36 22.35 -4.26
CA ARG A 5 19.92 21.02 -4.74
C ARG A 5 19.05 20.30 -3.70
N PHE A 6 19.31 20.50 -2.41
CA PHE A 6 18.57 19.84 -1.32
C PHE A 6 17.15 20.41 -1.13
N VAL A 7 16.99 21.73 -1.31
CA VAL A 7 15.68 22.42 -1.20
C VAL A 7 14.78 22.15 -2.42
N ALA A 8 15.36 21.98 -3.61
CA ALA A 8 14.60 21.66 -4.82
C ALA A 8 14.08 20.20 -4.78
N ALA A 9 14.90 19.25 -4.30
CA ALA A 9 14.49 17.86 -4.12
C ALA A 9 13.38 17.72 -3.07
N THR A 10 13.50 18.39 -1.92
CA THR A 10 12.47 18.36 -0.86
C THR A 10 11.16 19.02 -1.27
N LYS A 11 11.18 20.13 -2.02
CA LYS A 11 9.94 20.73 -2.57
C LYS A 11 9.25 19.83 -3.60
N PHE A 12 10.03 19.11 -4.43
CA PHE A 12 9.51 18.15 -5.39
C PHE A 12 8.90 16.93 -4.69
N ASP A 13 9.56 16.42 -3.64
CA ASP A 13 9.04 15.33 -2.82
C ASP A 13 7.77 15.70 -2.06
N ILE A 14 7.70 16.90 -1.49
CA ILE A 14 6.48 17.37 -0.80
C ILE A 14 5.32 17.57 -1.79
N ALA A 15 5.60 18.11 -2.98
CA ALA A 15 4.59 18.28 -4.03
C ALA A 15 4.08 16.92 -4.55
N SER A 16 4.97 15.93 -4.72
CA SER A 16 4.59 14.58 -5.16
C SER A 16 3.80 13.83 -4.07
N ALA A 17 4.22 13.96 -2.81
CA ALA A 17 3.52 13.40 -1.65
C ALA A 17 2.11 14.01 -1.50
N ARG A 18 1.99 15.33 -1.68
CA ARG A 18 0.70 16.04 -1.63
C ARG A 18 -0.22 15.63 -2.78
N LEU A 19 0.30 15.57 -4.00
CA LEU A 19 -0.48 15.13 -5.16
C LEU A 19 -0.97 13.69 -5.00
N SER A 20 -0.09 12.80 -4.56
CA SER A 20 -0.45 11.40 -4.34
C SER A 20 -1.48 11.23 -3.21
N ALA A 21 -1.39 12.01 -2.13
CA ALA A 21 -2.42 12.04 -1.08
C ALA A 21 -3.77 12.55 -1.60
N MET A 22 -3.78 13.59 -2.45
CA MET A 22 -5.02 14.10 -3.07
C MET A 22 -5.67 13.05 -3.98
N LEU A 23 -4.87 12.36 -4.80
CA LEU A 23 -5.39 11.30 -5.67
C LEU A 23 -5.98 10.14 -4.87
N LEU A 24 -5.32 9.71 -3.79
CA LEU A 24 -5.87 8.70 -2.89
C LEU A 24 -7.18 9.15 -2.25
N ALA A 25 -7.24 10.39 -1.75
CA ALA A 25 -8.47 10.93 -1.16
C ALA A 25 -9.63 10.91 -2.16
N GLN A 26 -9.39 11.23 -3.44
CA GLN A 26 -10.40 11.13 -4.48
C GLN A 26 -10.85 9.69 -4.74
N ILE A 27 -9.92 8.72 -4.75
CA ILE A 27 -10.25 7.31 -4.93
C ILE A 27 -11.10 6.80 -3.77
N VAL A 28 -10.71 7.12 -2.54
CA VAL A 28 -11.45 6.76 -1.32
C VAL A 28 -12.87 7.33 -1.36
N GLU A 29 -13.00 8.63 -1.65
CA GLU A 29 -14.30 9.30 -1.71
C GLU A 29 -15.20 8.70 -2.80
N ARG A 30 -14.65 8.42 -3.98
CA ARG A 30 -15.39 7.75 -5.06
C ARG A 30 -15.79 6.33 -4.67
N GLY A 31 -14.89 5.58 -4.07
CA GLY A 31 -15.16 4.22 -3.57
C GLY A 31 -16.31 4.22 -2.58
N ARG A 32 -16.26 5.08 -1.55
CA ARG A 32 -17.35 5.18 -0.56
C ARG A 32 -18.71 5.49 -1.17
N ARG A 33 -18.76 6.36 -2.18
CA ARG A 33 -20.01 6.67 -2.89
C ARG A 33 -20.55 5.48 -3.68
N LEU A 34 -19.68 4.71 -4.32
CA LEU A 34 -20.07 3.52 -5.08
C LEU A 34 -20.56 2.41 -4.15
N LEU A 35 -19.93 2.24 -2.98
CA LEU A 35 -20.31 1.24 -1.99
C LEU A 35 -21.57 1.58 -1.19
N ALA A 36 -22.01 2.85 -1.23
CA ALA A 36 -23.31 3.25 -0.70
C ALA A 36 -24.48 2.90 -1.65
N ALA A 37 -24.17 2.44 -2.87
CA ALA A 37 -25.17 1.96 -3.82
C ALA A 37 -25.61 0.52 -3.47
N PRO A 38 -26.85 0.12 -3.80
CA PRO A 38 -27.40 -1.18 -3.41
C PRO A 38 -26.80 -2.38 -4.17
N GLU A 39 -25.96 -2.17 -5.18
CA GLU A 39 -25.29 -3.28 -5.88
C GLU A 39 -24.03 -3.76 -5.14
N ASP A 40 -23.77 -5.06 -5.22
CA ASP A 40 -22.67 -5.72 -4.51
C ASP A 40 -21.34 -5.53 -5.25
N TRP A 41 -20.64 -4.43 -4.96
CA TRP A 41 -19.37 -4.03 -5.56
C TRP A 41 -18.15 -4.45 -4.72
N THR A 42 -18.14 -5.63 -4.12
CA THR A 42 -17.13 -6.05 -3.11
C THR A 42 -15.67 -5.94 -3.57
N GLY A 43 -15.36 -6.15 -4.86
CA GLY A 43 -14.02 -5.95 -5.42
C GLY A 43 -13.58 -4.48 -5.51
N MET A 44 -14.53 -3.54 -5.56
CA MET A 44 -14.24 -2.10 -5.44
C MET A 44 -13.97 -1.71 -3.97
N SER A 45 -14.53 -2.47 -3.01
CA SER A 45 -14.31 -2.25 -1.57
C SER A 45 -12.85 -2.45 -1.15
N SER A 46 -12.20 -3.53 -1.61
CA SER A 46 -10.80 -3.81 -1.27
C SER A 46 -9.85 -2.76 -1.83
N THR A 47 -10.10 -2.27 -3.05
CA THR A 47 -9.32 -1.20 -3.67
C THR A 47 -9.47 0.12 -2.92
N ALA A 48 -10.68 0.45 -2.48
CA ALA A 48 -10.92 1.62 -1.65
C ALA A 48 -10.19 1.50 -0.30
N LEU A 49 -10.30 0.36 0.39
CA LEU A 49 -9.62 0.10 1.67
C LEU A 49 -8.09 0.13 1.53
N ARG A 50 -7.53 -0.45 0.46
CA ARG A 50 -6.09 -0.32 0.15
C ARG A 50 -5.67 1.14 -0.02
N SER A 51 -6.52 1.95 -0.66
CA SER A 51 -6.28 3.37 -0.85
C SER A 51 -6.37 4.16 0.46
N GLU A 52 -7.29 3.79 1.35
CA GLU A 52 -7.35 4.31 2.72
C GLU A 52 -6.09 3.97 3.51
N GLY A 53 -5.62 2.71 3.43
CA GLY A 53 -4.38 2.27 4.07
C GLY A 53 -3.18 3.11 3.65
N LEU A 54 -3.02 3.35 2.36
CA LEU A 54 -1.97 4.23 1.83
C LEU A 54 -2.15 5.69 2.27
N LEU A 55 -3.38 6.20 2.31
CA LEU A 55 -3.66 7.59 2.73
C LEU A 55 -3.31 7.78 4.20
N PHE A 56 -3.76 6.87 5.07
CA PHE A 56 -3.46 6.90 6.49
C PHE A 56 -1.95 6.73 6.75
N SER A 57 -1.26 5.89 5.99
CA SER A 57 0.21 5.77 6.05
C SER A 57 0.88 7.12 5.78
N ARG A 58 0.47 7.82 4.72
CA ARG A 58 1.02 9.16 4.40
C ARG A 58 0.71 10.23 5.44
N LEU A 59 -0.37 10.06 6.18
CA LEU A 59 -0.77 10.95 7.27
C LEU A 59 -0.13 10.58 8.62
N GLY A 60 0.69 9.52 8.67
CA GLY A 60 1.27 9.00 9.92
C GLY A 60 0.25 8.32 10.85
N ARG A 61 -0.94 7.99 10.33
CA ARG A 61 -2.03 7.33 11.07
C ARG A 61 -1.87 5.82 10.98
N TRP A 62 -0.79 5.30 11.56
CA TRP A 62 -0.31 3.93 11.34
C TRP A 62 -1.35 2.87 11.68
N SER A 63 -1.99 2.95 12.84
CA SER A 63 -2.98 1.94 13.27
C SER A 63 -4.19 1.88 12.35
N GLU A 64 -4.63 3.02 11.83
CA GLU A 64 -5.76 3.09 10.89
C GLU A 64 -5.36 2.58 9.51
N ALA A 65 -4.11 2.81 9.11
CA ALA A 65 -3.56 2.25 7.90
C ALA A 65 -3.48 0.73 7.95
N GLU A 66 -2.97 0.17 9.04
CA GLU A 66 -2.92 -1.29 9.27
C GLU A 66 -4.33 -1.89 9.28
N ALA A 67 -5.30 -1.24 9.94
CA ALA A 67 -6.69 -1.70 9.95
C ALA A 67 -7.31 -1.73 8.54
N ALA A 68 -7.07 -0.69 7.72
CA ALA A 68 -7.58 -0.64 6.36
C ALA A 68 -6.94 -1.72 5.45
N PHE A 69 -5.63 -1.96 5.59
CA PHE A 69 -4.97 -3.06 4.86
C PHE A 69 -5.46 -4.44 5.31
N PHE A 70 -5.67 -4.63 6.61
CA PHE A 70 -6.24 -5.86 7.15
C PHE A 70 -7.62 -6.17 6.54
N GLN A 71 -8.53 -5.20 6.58
CA GLN A 71 -9.88 -5.35 6.01
C GLN A 71 -9.83 -5.62 4.50
N ALA A 72 -8.93 -4.96 3.76
CA ALA A 72 -8.76 -5.22 2.34
C ALA A 72 -8.30 -6.67 2.07
N ILE A 73 -7.36 -7.20 2.85
CA ILE A 73 -6.90 -8.60 2.73
C ILE A 73 -8.02 -9.59 3.07
N ASP A 74 -8.78 -9.35 4.13
CA ASP A 74 -9.89 -10.22 4.52
C ASP A 74 -10.94 -10.33 3.40
N LEU A 75 -11.22 -9.22 2.72
CA LEU A 75 -12.08 -9.23 1.53
C LEU A 75 -11.49 -10.06 0.39
N GLU A 76 -10.24 -9.86 0.02
CA GLU A 76 -9.63 -10.63 -1.08
C GLU A 76 -9.57 -12.12 -0.77
N ARG A 77 -9.34 -12.49 0.49
CA ARG A 77 -9.37 -13.89 0.95
C ARG A 77 -10.77 -14.48 0.89
N ALA A 78 -11.79 -13.76 1.34
CA ALA A 78 -13.18 -14.20 1.28
C ALA A 78 -13.64 -14.48 -0.16
N HIS A 79 -13.12 -13.73 -1.14
CA HIS A 79 -13.46 -13.90 -2.55
C HIS A 79 -12.50 -14.82 -3.32
N GLY A 80 -11.44 -15.33 -2.68
CA GLY A 80 -10.47 -16.22 -3.32
C GLY A 80 -9.59 -15.53 -4.37
N PHE A 81 -9.21 -14.27 -4.14
CA PHE A 81 -8.37 -13.47 -5.03
C PHE A 81 -6.96 -13.23 -4.46
N PRO A 82 -6.10 -14.27 -4.42
CA PRO A 82 -4.77 -14.16 -3.81
C PRO A 82 -3.89 -13.13 -4.52
N TYR A 83 -4.00 -12.98 -5.85
CA TYR A 83 -3.22 -11.98 -6.58
C TYR A 83 -3.45 -10.55 -6.05
N ASN A 84 -4.70 -10.22 -5.72
CA ASN A 84 -5.04 -8.90 -5.18
C ASN A 84 -4.56 -8.74 -3.72
N GLU A 85 -4.62 -9.82 -2.91
CA GLU A 85 -4.03 -9.84 -1.56
C GLU A 85 -2.55 -9.43 -1.59
N ALA A 86 -1.78 -9.98 -2.54
CA ALA A 86 -0.36 -9.65 -2.69
C ALA A 86 -0.12 -8.17 -3.02
N HIS A 87 -1.00 -7.55 -3.81
CA HIS A 87 -0.94 -6.11 -4.12
C HIS A 87 -1.30 -5.19 -2.94
N ILE A 88 -1.91 -5.74 -1.89
CA ILE A 88 -2.17 -5.05 -0.62
C ILE A 88 -1.01 -5.26 0.37
N LEU A 89 -0.41 -6.45 0.39
CA LEU A 89 0.73 -6.77 1.26
C LEU A 89 1.97 -5.90 0.97
N VAL A 90 2.24 -5.57 -0.31
CA VAL A 90 3.36 -4.70 -0.69
C VAL A 90 3.28 -3.30 -0.06
N PRO A 91 2.19 -2.51 -0.22
CA PRO A 91 2.08 -1.21 0.43
C PRO A 91 1.99 -1.28 1.96
N TRP A 92 1.52 -2.41 2.53
CA TRP A 92 1.60 -2.62 3.98
C TRP A 92 3.05 -2.82 4.44
N ALA A 93 3.88 -3.53 3.67
CA ALA A 93 5.32 -3.56 3.96
C ALA A 93 5.94 -2.16 3.95
N GLU A 94 5.59 -1.35 2.95
CA GLU A 94 6.06 0.03 2.81
C GLU A 94 5.65 0.91 4.00
N LEU A 95 4.45 0.71 4.58
CA LEU A 95 4.04 1.36 5.83
C LEU A 95 5.04 1.11 6.95
N TYR A 96 5.44 -0.15 7.16
CA TYR A 96 6.39 -0.48 8.22
C TYR A 96 7.75 0.18 7.97
N PHE A 97 8.24 0.16 6.73
CA PHE A 97 9.50 0.83 6.40
C PHE A 97 9.43 2.36 6.56
N GLN A 98 8.25 2.96 6.33
CA GLN A 98 8.04 4.40 6.54
C GLN A 98 7.95 4.77 8.02
N ARG A 99 7.28 3.96 8.85
CA ARG A 99 7.15 4.19 10.29
C ARG A 99 8.49 3.98 11.01
N ASN A 100 9.27 2.99 10.59
CA ASN A 100 10.65 2.74 11.02
C ASN A 100 10.81 2.65 12.56
N GLU A 101 9.82 2.07 13.25
CA GLU A 101 9.90 1.74 14.67
C GLU A 101 10.65 0.41 14.89
N PRO A 102 11.15 0.13 16.10
CA PRO A 102 11.72 -1.18 16.42
C PRO A 102 10.78 -2.33 16.04
N GLY A 103 11.29 -3.32 15.29
CA GLY A 103 10.49 -4.45 14.80
C GLY A 103 9.73 -4.20 13.49
N ASP A 104 9.65 -2.95 12.99
CA ASP A 104 8.98 -2.68 11.72
C ASP A 104 9.70 -3.28 10.53
N ARG A 105 11.03 -3.31 10.57
CA ARG A 105 11.80 -3.90 9.48
C ARG A 105 11.47 -5.37 9.30
N GLU A 106 11.43 -6.14 10.38
CA GLU A 106 11.06 -7.55 10.36
C GLU A 106 9.62 -7.74 9.89
N ARG A 107 8.68 -6.93 10.41
CA ARG A 107 7.26 -6.95 10.01
C ARG A 107 7.08 -6.63 8.53
N GLY A 108 7.77 -5.63 8.01
CA GLY A 108 7.72 -5.25 6.60
C GLY A 108 8.28 -6.34 5.69
N LEU A 109 9.40 -6.97 6.08
CA LEU A 109 9.97 -8.11 5.34
C LEU A 109 9.02 -9.31 5.35
N GLU A 110 8.34 -9.59 6.45
CA GLU A 110 7.33 -10.66 6.53
C GLU A 110 6.21 -10.44 5.49
N LYS A 111 5.68 -9.21 5.39
CA LYS A 111 4.65 -8.88 4.39
C LYS A 111 5.17 -9.00 2.95
N LEU A 112 6.41 -8.60 2.68
CA LEU A 112 7.02 -8.79 1.36
C LEU A 112 7.20 -10.27 1.01
N TYR A 113 7.61 -11.12 1.97
CA TYR A 113 7.73 -12.55 1.73
C TYR A 113 6.37 -13.21 1.44
N GLN A 114 5.32 -12.81 2.17
CA GLN A 114 3.95 -13.26 1.89
C GLN A 114 3.51 -12.87 0.48
N ALA A 115 3.74 -11.61 0.07
CA ALA A 115 3.41 -11.13 -1.27
C ALA A 115 4.18 -11.89 -2.38
N LEU A 116 5.49 -12.10 -2.19
CA LEU A 116 6.35 -12.84 -3.12
C LEU A 116 5.84 -14.27 -3.34
N GLY A 117 5.57 -15.00 -2.26
CA GLY A 117 5.08 -16.38 -2.37
C GLY A 117 3.73 -16.46 -3.11
N ILE A 118 2.88 -15.44 -3.00
CA ILE A 118 1.64 -15.38 -3.79
C ILE A 118 1.94 -15.07 -5.25
N PHE A 119 2.74 -14.03 -5.55
CA PHE A 119 3.07 -13.67 -6.93
C PHE A 119 3.74 -14.83 -7.69
N GLU A 120 4.59 -15.61 -7.02
CA GLU A 120 5.20 -16.83 -7.57
C GLU A 120 4.14 -17.88 -7.92
N ARG A 121 3.19 -18.16 -7.02
CA ARG A 121 2.08 -19.10 -7.29
C ARG A 121 1.19 -18.63 -8.44
N CYS A 122 1.03 -17.32 -8.61
CA CYS A 122 0.28 -16.73 -9.71
C CYS A 122 1.09 -16.57 -11.01
N ALA A 123 2.36 -17.00 -11.04
CA ALA A 123 3.28 -16.82 -12.16
C ALA A 123 3.44 -15.34 -12.61
N ALA A 124 3.27 -14.39 -11.69
CA ALA A 124 3.33 -12.95 -11.93
C ALA A 124 4.77 -12.42 -11.93
N LYS A 125 5.57 -12.79 -12.94
CA LYS A 125 7.02 -12.54 -13.00
C LYS A 125 7.41 -11.08 -12.75
N ASN A 126 6.70 -10.13 -13.38
CA ASN A 126 6.97 -8.70 -13.21
C ASN A 126 6.77 -8.22 -11.76
N ASP A 127 5.77 -8.79 -11.06
CA ASP A 127 5.48 -8.42 -9.68
C ASP A 127 6.48 -9.06 -8.72
N VAL A 128 6.94 -10.28 -9.00
CA VAL A 128 8.06 -10.93 -8.28
C VAL A 128 9.32 -10.06 -8.35
N GLU A 129 9.73 -9.63 -9.55
CA GLU A 129 10.91 -8.79 -9.73
C GLU A 129 10.81 -7.47 -8.95
N LYS A 130 9.65 -6.80 -9.02
CA LYS A 130 9.39 -5.56 -8.29
C LYS A 130 9.41 -5.74 -6.77
N ALA A 131 8.89 -6.85 -6.27
CA ALA A 131 8.87 -7.15 -4.84
C ALA A 131 10.28 -7.54 -4.34
N LEU A 132 11.06 -8.26 -5.14
CA LEU A 132 12.47 -8.56 -4.84
C LEU A 132 13.33 -7.30 -4.83
N ALA A 133 13.16 -6.41 -5.79
CA ALA A 133 13.90 -5.14 -5.84
C ALA A 133 13.65 -4.29 -4.59
N ARG A 134 12.40 -4.22 -4.12
CA ARG A 134 12.04 -3.57 -2.85
C ARG A 134 12.75 -4.23 -1.67
N ARG A 135 12.69 -5.56 -1.56
CA ARG A 135 13.33 -6.31 -0.47
C ARG A 135 14.82 -6.03 -0.37
N VAL A 136 15.52 -5.97 -1.51
CA VAL A 136 16.96 -5.66 -1.55
C VAL A 136 17.22 -4.21 -1.13
N ALA A 137 16.36 -3.26 -1.48
CA ALA A 137 16.55 -1.85 -1.12
C ALA A 137 16.40 -1.56 0.39
N VAL A 138 15.75 -2.44 1.15
CA VAL A 138 15.61 -2.35 2.62
C VAL A 138 16.55 -3.30 3.38
N GLY A 139 17.30 -4.14 2.64
CA GLY A 139 18.30 -5.11 3.12
C GLY A 139 19.62 -4.47 3.49
#